data_AF-A0A543ILF8-F1
#
_entry.id   AF-A0A543ILF8-F1
#
_cell.length_a   1.000
_cell.length_b   1.000
_cell.length_c   1.000
_cell.angle_alpha   90.00
_cell.angle_beta   90.00
_cell.angle_gamma   90.00
#
_symmetry.space_group_name_H-M   'P 1'
#
loop_
_entity.id
_entity.type
_entity.pdbx_description
1 polymer ?
#
loop_
_entity_poly.entity_id
_entity_poly.type
_entity_poly.pdbx_seq_one_letter_code
_entity_poly.pdbx_strand_id
1 'polypeptide(L)'
;MVLDERMTPHAEVSEVWPRDGRIVIRGEIVAASATAKARWRLRLTSRERKRPPARVRALGKMRSLAEALSPAARPRGRFTVPVTLEGTKFEAVLPLEPLVPAKALPREHWDLHLVTSGERPLRLGRHLDDMPGKKRIVTFPRQTVDEPSRVSIRPYYTDGDNLSIRCLSRDGER
;
A
#
# COMPACT_ATOMS: atom_id res chain seq x y z
N MET A 1 -28.80 -3.88 -20.85
CA MET A 1 -27.91 -2.94 -20.15
C MET A 1 -28.38 -2.88 -18.70
N VAL A 2 -27.85 -3.77 -17.86
CA VAL A 2 -28.15 -3.78 -16.43
C VAL A 2 -27.15 -2.81 -15.80
N LEU A 3 -27.63 -1.70 -15.26
CA LEU A 3 -26.82 -0.85 -14.38
C LEU A 3 -26.54 -1.69 -13.13
N ASP A 4 -25.29 -2.13 -13.00
CA ASP A 4 -24.85 -3.05 -11.95
C ASP A 4 -24.98 -2.44 -10.55
N GLU A 5 -25.30 -3.32 -9.61
CA GLU A 5 -25.59 -3.15 -8.21
C GLU A 5 -24.57 -2.26 -7.51
N ARG A 6 -25.04 -1.13 -6.95
CA ARG A 6 -24.34 -0.29 -5.94
C ARG A 6 -22.82 -0.49 -5.91
N MET A 7 -22.10 0.03 -6.91
CA MET A 7 -20.65 -0.06 -6.98
C MET A 7 -20.02 0.20 -5.61
N THR A 8 -19.31 -0.80 -5.10
CA THR A 8 -18.64 -0.66 -3.79
C THR A 8 -17.64 0.49 -3.90
N PRO A 9 -17.68 1.48 -2.99
CA PRO A 9 -16.74 2.57 -3.01
C PRO A 9 -15.30 2.09 -3.04
N HIS A 10 -14.52 2.54 -4.01
CA HIS A 10 -13.12 2.16 -4.18
C HIS A 10 -12.29 3.31 -4.76
N ALA A 11 -10.97 3.11 -4.79
CA ALA A 11 -10.04 4.00 -5.45
C ALA A 11 -9.61 3.33 -6.76
N GLU A 12 -10.07 3.88 -7.89
CA GLU A 12 -9.80 3.36 -9.22
C GLU A 12 -8.45 3.87 -9.71
N VAL A 13 -7.51 2.96 -9.97
CA VAL A 13 -6.14 3.25 -10.37
C VAL A 13 -6.05 3.36 -11.88
N SER A 14 -5.61 4.51 -12.38
CA SER A 14 -5.37 4.74 -13.81
C SER A 14 -3.91 4.51 -14.20
N GLU A 15 -2.96 4.94 -13.36
CA GLU A 15 -1.52 4.87 -13.65
C GLU A 15 -0.70 4.39 -12.45
N VAL A 16 0.37 3.64 -12.74
CA VAL A 16 1.37 3.21 -11.76
C VAL A 16 2.76 3.31 -12.39
N TRP A 17 3.63 4.09 -11.77
CA TRP A 17 4.99 4.36 -12.26
C TRP A 17 6.04 3.95 -11.22
N PRO A 18 6.55 2.70 -11.26
CA PRO A 18 7.60 2.24 -10.37
C PRO A 18 8.98 2.55 -10.96
N ARG A 19 9.58 3.66 -10.54
CA ARG A 19 10.93 4.08 -10.95
C ARG A 19 11.57 5.00 -9.91
N ASP A 20 12.87 5.17 -9.98
CA ASP A 20 13.64 6.19 -9.24
C ASP A 20 13.45 6.12 -7.71
N GLY A 21 13.43 4.91 -7.14
CA GLY A 21 13.31 4.72 -5.69
C GLY A 21 11.91 5.00 -5.14
N ARG A 22 10.91 5.15 -6.01
CA ARG A 22 9.51 5.42 -5.63
C ARG A 22 8.51 4.73 -6.55
N ILE A 23 7.26 4.76 -6.14
CA ILE A 23 6.11 4.33 -6.95
C ILE A 23 5.10 5.47 -6.93
N VAL A 24 4.87 6.10 -8.08
CA VAL A 24 3.78 7.07 -8.24
C VAL A 24 2.52 6.31 -8.64
N ILE A 25 1.42 6.55 -7.93
CA ILE A 25 0.12 5.93 -8.18
C ILE A 25 -0.90 7.04 -8.36
N ARG A 26 -1.63 7.00 -9.47
CA ARG A 26 -2.70 7.95 -9.79
C ARG A 26 -4.00 7.24 -10.07
N GLY A 27 -5.08 7.96 -9.84
CA GLY A 27 -6.41 7.41 -10.02
C GLY A 27 -7.51 8.35 -9.59
N GLU A 28 -8.69 7.80 -9.43
CA GLU A 28 -9.90 8.52 -9.04
C GLU A 28 -10.59 7.84 -7.86
N ILE A 29 -11.19 8.63 -6.98
CA ILE A 29 -12.05 8.12 -5.92
C ILE A 29 -13.44 7.90 -6.50
N VAL A 30 -13.84 6.63 -6.58
CA VAL A 30 -15.18 6.22 -7.00
C VAL A 30 -15.99 5.98 -5.73
N ALA A 31 -16.59 7.04 -5.20
CA ALA A 31 -17.44 6.99 -4.02
C ALA A 31 -18.57 8.04 -4.12
N ALA A 32 -19.75 7.71 -3.59
CA ALA A 32 -20.91 8.61 -3.59
C ALA A 32 -20.66 9.95 -2.87
N SER A 33 -19.67 10.02 -1.98
CA SER A 33 -19.23 11.25 -1.32
C SER A 33 -17.70 11.30 -1.24
N ALA A 34 -17.04 11.50 -2.38
CA ALA A 34 -15.65 11.92 -2.37
C ALA A 34 -15.59 13.36 -1.83
N THR A 35 -15.41 13.53 -0.52
CA THR A 35 -15.37 14.88 0.06
C THR A 35 -14.03 15.54 -0.28
N ALA A 36 -14.07 16.57 -1.12
CA ALA A 36 -12.89 17.37 -1.50
C ALA A 36 -12.14 18.00 -0.30
N LYS A 37 -12.81 18.11 0.86
CA LYS A 37 -12.22 18.66 2.11
C LYS A 37 -11.50 17.61 2.96
N ALA A 38 -11.59 16.32 2.63
CA ALA A 38 -11.05 15.26 3.44
C ALA A 38 -9.54 15.08 3.21
N ARG A 39 -8.76 14.94 4.30
CA ARG A 39 -7.31 14.72 4.21
C ARG A 39 -7.00 13.23 3.99
N TRP A 40 -7.06 12.82 2.73
CA TRP A 40 -6.75 11.45 2.33
C TRP A 40 -5.28 11.10 2.52
N ARG A 41 -5.03 9.83 2.85
CA ARG A 41 -3.70 9.22 2.91
C ARG A 41 -3.72 7.85 2.27
N LEU A 42 -2.60 7.46 1.66
CA LEU A 42 -2.41 6.11 1.18
C LEU A 42 -1.87 5.27 2.35
N ARG A 43 -2.62 4.25 2.75
CA ARG A 43 -2.28 3.30 3.81
C ARG A 43 -1.82 1.99 3.22
N LEU A 44 -0.64 1.57 3.64
CA LEU A 44 -0.07 0.26 3.34
C LEU A 44 -0.23 -0.63 4.56
N THR A 45 -0.77 -1.83 4.37
CA THR A 45 -0.93 -2.84 5.43
C THR A 45 -0.28 -4.15 5.00
N SER A 46 0.68 -4.63 5.77
CA SER A 46 1.36 -5.90 5.56
C SER A 46 0.42 -7.08 5.84
N ARG A 47 0.44 -8.10 4.98
CA ARG A 47 -0.33 -9.34 5.19
C ARG A 47 0.39 -10.30 6.15
N GLU A 48 1.71 -10.26 6.16
CA GLU A 48 2.56 -11.18 6.93
C GLU A 48 2.79 -10.68 8.35
N ARG A 49 2.89 -9.37 8.54
CA ARG A 49 3.06 -8.76 9.87
C ARG A 49 1.71 -8.58 10.55
N LYS A 50 1.19 -9.66 11.11
CA LYS A 50 -0.02 -9.62 11.94
C LYS A 50 0.22 -8.76 13.19
N ARG A 51 -0.79 -7.98 13.57
CA ARG A 51 -0.77 -7.28 14.87
C ARG A 51 -0.69 -8.32 15.99
N PRO A 52 0.25 -8.19 16.95
CA PRO A 52 0.23 -9.05 18.12
C PRO A 52 -1.04 -8.81 18.95
N PRO A 53 -1.53 -9.83 19.68
CA PRO A 53 -2.73 -9.72 20.52
C PRO A 53 -2.60 -8.58 21.55
N ALA A 54 -3.73 -7.97 21.94
CA ALA A 54 -3.75 -6.83 22.86
C ALA A 54 -3.06 -7.12 24.21
N ARG A 55 -3.15 -8.36 24.72
CA ARG A 55 -2.51 -8.79 25.98
C ARG A 55 -0.99 -8.72 25.94
N VAL A 56 -0.37 -9.07 24.80
CA VAL A 56 1.09 -8.99 24.59
C VAL A 56 1.56 -7.53 24.53
N ARG A 57 0.73 -6.61 24.03
CA ARG A 57 1.04 -5.18 23.98
C ARG A 57 1.07 -4.54 25.37
N ALA A 58 0.22 -4.98 26.30
CA ALA A 58 0.18 -4.45 27.67
C ALA A 58 1.45 -4.80 28.45
N LEU A 59 1.96 -6.02 28.28
CA LEU A 59 3.20 -6.50 28.90
C LEU A 59 4.47 -5.84 28.31
N GLY A 60 4.46 -5.50 27.01
CA GLY A 60 5.58 -4.86 26.32
C GLY A 60 5.75 -3.36 26.56
N LYS A 61 4.82 -2.69 27.27
CA LYS A 61 4.88 -1.24 27.54
C LYS A 61 6.09 -0.83 28.40
N MET A 62 6.66 -1.74 29.19
CA MET A 62 7.79 -1.43 30.07
C MET A 62 9.17 -1.43 29.39
N ARG A 63 9.31 -1.92 28.14
CA ARG A 63 10.63 -2.12 27.50
C ARG A 63 10.96 -1.23 26.29
N SER A 64 10.08 -0.33 25.84
CA SER A 64 10.25 0.26 24.50
C SER A 64 9.64 1.67 24.33
N LEU A 65 9.97 2.60 25.23
CA LEU A 65 9.73 4.03 24.96
C LEU A 65 10.81 4.60 24.04
N ALA A 66 12.07 4.18 24.21
CA ALA A 66 13.21 4.62 23.38
C ALA A 66 13.15 4.09 21.93
N GLU A 67 12.65 2.88 21.71
CA GLU A 67 12.55 2.26 20.37
C GLU A 67 11.37 2.82 19.55
N ALA A 68 10.30 3.25 20.23
CA ALA A 68 9.11 3.82 19.60
C ALA A 68 9.32 5.25 19.07
N LEU A 69 10.33 5.94 19.60
CA LEU A 69 10.71 7.31 19.22
C LEU A 69 11.84 7.34 18.17
N SER A 70 12.38 6.19 17.78
CA SER A 70 13.46 6.14 16.80
C SER A 70 12.93 6.33 15.37
N PRO A 71 13.57 7.14 14.51
CA PRO A 71 13.29 7.19 13.08
C PRO A 71 13.46 5.83 12.38
N ALA A 72 14.23 4.93 12.99
CA ALA A 72 14.41 3.53 12.58
C ALA A 72 13.26 2.60 13.03
N ALA A 73 12.21 3.13 13.67
CA ALA A 73 11.03 2.38 14.09
C ALA A 73 10.23 1.93 12.85
N ARG A 74 10.65 0.77 12.34
CA ARG A 74 10.06 -0.04 11.28
C ARG A 74 8.53 0.06 11.23
N PRO A 75 7.89 0.03 10.05
CA PRO A 75 6.45 -0.07 10.00
C PRO A 75 6.00 -1.35 10.72
N ARG A 76 5.17 -1.16 11.76
CA ARG A 76 4.57 -2.22 12.61
C ARG A 76 3.48 -3.01 11.85
N GLY A 77 3.80 -3.45 10.64
CA GLY A 77 2.88 -4.03 9.66
C GLY A 77 1.95 -3.02 8.99
N ARG A 78 2.13 -1.71 9.22
CA ARG A 78 1.29 -0.67 8.63
C ARG A 78 1.96 0.70 8.65
N PHE A 79 1.83 1.46 7.58
CA PHE A 79 2.21 2.88 7.54
C PHE A 79 1.35 3.65 6.53
N THR A 80 1.46 4.98 6.54
CA THR A 80 0.70 5.87 5.67
C THR A 80 1.60 6.91 5.03
N VAL A 81 1.34 7.25 3.77
CA VAL A 81 1.96 8.38 3.07
C VAL A 81 0.89 9.41 2.69
N PRO A 82 1.25 10.70 2.54
CA PRO A 82 0.34 11.73 2.06
C PRO A 82 -0.21 11.41 0.66
N VAL A 83 -1.40 11.95 0.37
CA VAL A 83 -2.04 11.90 -0.95
C VAL A 83 -2.44 13.32 -1.32
N THR A 84 -2.14 13.71 -2.56
CA THR A 84 -2.65 14.94 -3.15
C THR A 84 -4.00 14.64 -3.79
N LEU A 85 -4.98 15.52 -3.61
CA LEU A 85 -6.32 15.39 -4.17
C LEU A 85 -6.67 16.64 -4.97
N GLU A 86 -7.18 16.44 -6.19
CA GLU A 86 -7.75 17.47 -7.06
C GLU A 86 -9.12 16.98 -7.56
N GLY A 87 -10.20 17.50 -6.96
CA GLY A 87 -11.54 16.96 -7.18
C GLY A 87 -11.64 15.51 -6.68
N THR A 88 -11.88 14.57 -7.60
CA THR A 88 -11.86 13.12 -7.33
C THR A 88 -10.51 12.47 -7.65
N LYS A 89 -9.62 13.18 -8.34
CA LYS A 89 -8.31 12.65 -8.77
C LYS A 89 -7.34 12.65 -7.61
N PHE A 90 -6.65 11.54 -7.43
CA PHE A 90 -5.63 11.41 -6.40
C PHE A 90 -4.26 11.11 -7.02
N GLU A 91 -3.22 11.59 -6.35
CA GLU A 91 -1.84 11.18 -6.58
C GLU A 91 -1.19 10.79 -5.25
N ALA A 92 -0.56 9.61 -5.22
CA ALA A 92 0.23 9.12 -4.11
C ALA A 92 1.65 8.83 -4.56
N VAL A 93 2.64 9.34 -3.83
CA VAL A 93 4.05 9.01 -4.03
C VAL A 93 4.49 8.09 -2.90
N LEU A 94 4.79 6.84 -3.24
CA LEU A 94 5.26 5.83 -2.29
C LEU A 94 6.79 5.72 -2.37
N PRO A 95 7.55 6.25 -1.39
CA PRO A 95 8.96 5.94 -1.24
C PRO A 95 9.17 4.44 -0.97
N LEU A 96 10.26 3.87 -1.49
CA LEU A 96 10.57 2.45 -1.31
C LEU A 96 11.25 2.15 0.03
N GLU A 97 11.99 3.09 0.59
CA GLU A 97 12.80 2.92 1.79
C GLU A 97 12.00 2.37 2.99
N PRO A 98 10.75 2.82 3.27
CA PRO A 98 9.94 2.26 4.35
C PRO A 98 9.59 0.77 4.18
N LEU A 99 9.66 0.23 2.95
CA LEU A 99 9.38 -1.17 2.64
C LEU A 99 10.60 -2.08 2.82
N VAL A 100 11.76 -1.51 3.17
CA VAL A 100 13.06 -2.20 3.27
C VAL A 100 13.56 -2.13 4.72
N PRO A 101 12.98 -2.91 5.64
CA PRO A 101 13.47 -2.94 7.01
C PRO A 101 14.78 -3.73 7.10
N ALA A 102 15.68 -3.37 8.01
CA ALA A 102 16.97 -4.08 8.21
C ALA A 102 16.88 -5.59 8.51
N LYS A 103 15.68 -6.13 8.78
CA LYS A 103 15.40 -7.57 8.73
C LYS A 103 14.14 -7.76 7.88
N ALA A 104 14.33 -7.78 6.57
CA ALA A 104 13.27 -8.07 5.62
C ALA A 104 12.74 -9.49 5.84
N LEU A 105 11.44 -9.69 5.60
CA LEU A 105 10.89 -11.03 5.51
C LEU A 105 11.28 -11.63 4.15
N PRO A 106 11.36 -12.97 4.03
CA PRO A 106 11.60 -13.62 2.73
C PRO A 106 10.60 -13.16 1.66
N ARG A 107 9.34 -12.96 2.07
CA ARG A 107 8.26 -12.43 1.23
C ARG A 107 7.31 -11.59 2.09
N GLU A 108 6.90 -10.46 1.56
CA GLU A 108 5.93 -9.57 2.19
C GLU A 108 5.01 -8.93 1.14
N HIS A 109 3.70 -8.86 1.41
CA HIS A 109 2.74 -8.16 0.57
C HIS A 109 2.09 -7.03 1.34
N TRP A 110 1.95 -5.91 0.63
CA TRP A 110 1.33 -4.71 1.16
C TRP A 110 0.05 -4.41 0.40
N ASP A 111 -1.01 -4.32 1.17
CA ASP A 111 -2.34 -3.95 0.71
C ASP A 111 -2.54 -2.45 0.80
N LEU A 112 -2.99 -1.87 -0.31
CA LEU A 112 -3.11 -0.43 -0.50
C LEU A 112 -4.55 0.03 -0.33
N HIS A 113 -4.75 1.02 0.54
CA HIS A 113 -6.05 1.67 0.72
C HIS A 113 -5.91 3.18 0.80
N LEU A 114 -6.84 3.94 0.22
CA LEU A 114 -7.04 5.33 0.60
C LEU A 114 -7.84 5.38 1.91
N VAL A 115 -7.39 6.22 2.83
CA VAL A 115 -8.05 6.42 4.13
C VAL A 115 -8.16 7.90 4.45
N THR A 116 -9.27 8.27 5.06
CA THR A 116 -9.46 9.58 5.69
C THR A 116 -10.28 9.39 6.98
N SER A 117 -10.36 10.43 7.82
CA SER A 117 -11.16 10.39 9.04
C SER A 117 -12.65 10.31 8.70
N GLY A 118 -13.41 9.49 9.45
CA GLY A 118 -14.86 9.36 9.30
C GLY A 118 -15.32 8.47 8.14
N GLU A 119 -14.44 8.13 7.20
CA GLU A 119 -14.76 7.33 6.03
C GLU A 119 -14.25 5.90 6.12
N ARG A 120 -14.92 4.99 5.40
CA ARG A 120 -14.42 3.61 5.23
C ARG A 120 -13.17 3.62 4.34
N PRO A 121 -12.16 2.78 4.65
CA PRO A 121 -11.00 2.61 3.77
C PRO A 121 -11.40 2.15 2.38
N LEU A 122 -10.92 2.85 1.35
CA LEU A 122 -11.16 2.50 -0.05
C LEU A 122 -10.00 1.66 -0.56
N ARG A 123 -10.29 0.45 -1.04
CA ARG A 123 -9.25 -0.40 -1.63
C ARG A 123 -8.80 0.18 -2.98
N LEU A 124 -7.49 0.23 -3.22
CA LEU A 124 -6.98 0.56 -4.55
C LEU A 124 -7.12 -0.65 -5.47
N GLY A 125 -7.72 -0.45 -6.63
CA GLY A 125 -7.86 -1.46 -7.68
C GLY A 125 -8.08 -0.81 -9.04
N ARG A 126 -8.27 -1.62 -10.07
CA ARG A 126 -8.65 -1.14 -11.39
C ARG A 126 -9.74 -2.06 -11.92
N HIS A 127 -10.97 -1.56 -11.98
CA HIS A 127 -12.18 -2.33 -12.23
C HIS A 127 -13.06 -1.76 -13.34
N LEU A 128 -12.86 -0.49 -13.70
CA LEU A 128 -13.75 0.27 -14.60
C LEU A 128 -13.24 0.37 -16.05
N ASP A 129 -12.24 -0.44 -16.41
CA ASP A 129 -11.63 -0.45 -17.75
C ASP A 129 -12.07 -1.64 -18.61
N ASP A 130 -13.10 -2.37 -18.19
CA ASP A 130 -13.63 -3.57 -18.84
C ASP A 130 -12.59 -4.69 -19.09
N MET A 131 -11.44 -4.66 -18.40
CA MET A 131 -10.33 -5.60 -18.60
C MET A 131 -10.06 -6.43 -17.34
N PRO A 132 -10.78 -7.54 -17.10
CA PRO A 132 -10.59 -8.34 -15.89
C PRO A 132 -9.29 -9.17 -15.92
N GLY A 133 -8.86 -9.64 -14.74
CA GLY A 133 -7.77 -10.62 -14.62
C GLY A 133 -6.38 -10.02 -14.83
N LYS A 134 -6.22 -8.76 -14.41
CA LYS A 134 -5.03 -7.92 -14.62
C LYS A 134 -3.74 -8.55 -14.13
N LYS A 135 -3.82 -9.38 -13.08
CA LYS A 135 -2.68 -10.14 -12.54
C LYS A 135 -1.92 -10.96 -13.58
N ARG A 136 -2.60 -11.47 -14.62
CA ARG A 136 -1.98 -12.31 -15.66
C ARG A 136 -1.45 -11.53 -16.85
N ILE A 137 -1.89 -10.28 -17.02
CA ILE A 137 -1.63 -9.48 -18.23
C ILE A 137 -0.76 -8.24 -17.94
N VAL A 138 -0.81 -7.69 -16.72
CA VAL A 138 -0.03 -6.50 -16.35
C VAL A 138 1.22 -6.92 -15.58
N THR A 139 2.36 -6.52 -16.12
CA THR A 139 3.67 -6.70 -15.50
C THR A 139 4.32 -5.34 -15.29
N PHE A 140 4.45 -4.92 -14.03
CA PHE A 140 5.18 -3.70 -13.67
C PHE A 140 6.69 -3.94 -13.61
N PRO A 141 7.55 -2.95 -13.89
CA PRO A 141 8.98 -3.09 -13.66
C PRO A 141 9.28 -3.32 -12.18
N ARG A 142 10.31 -4.13 -11.91
CA ARG A 142 10.83 -4.39 -10.57
C ARG A 142 11.88 -3.33 -10.24
N GLN A 143 11.87 -2.86 -9.00
CA GLN A 143 12.97 -2.09 -8.43
C GLN A 143 13.68 -2.93 -7.36
N THR A 144 14.97 -2.69 -7.13
CA THR A 144 15.73 -3.32 -6.05
C THR A 144 16.34 -2.22 -5.20
N VAL A 145 16.28 -2.39 -3.89
CA VAL A 145 16.95 -1.53 -2.90
C VAL A 145 17.90 -2.44 -2.15
N ASP A 146 19.18 -2.05 -2.06
CA ASP A 146 20.22 -2.90 -1.47
C ASP A 146 20.40 -2.70 0.04
N GLU A 147 20.01 -1.54 0.58
CA GLU A 147 20.19 -1.16 1.98
C GLU A 147 18.86 -0.76 2.65
N PRO A 148 18.65 -1.06 3.94
CA PRO A 148 19.52 -1.82 4.86
C PRO A 148 19.47 -3.35 4.67
N SER A 149 18.75 -3.83 3.66
CA SER A 149 18.69 -5.24 3.26
C SER A 149 18.32 -5.30 1.79
N ARG A 150 18.82 -6.30 1.06
CA ARG A 150 18.55 -6.42 -0.36
C ARG A 150 17.12 -6.88 -0.59
N VAL A 151 16.27 -6.00 -1.11
CA VAL A 151 14.84 -6.27 -1.33
C VAL A 151 14.44 -5.90 -2.74
N SER A 152 13.81 -6.84 -3.42
CA SER A 152 13.08 -6.57 -4.66
C SER A 152 11.65 -6.13 -4.39
N ILE A 153 11.24 -5.04 -5.01
CA ILE A 153 9.92 -4.44 -4.81
C ILE A 153 9.22 -4.30 -6.14
N ARG A 154 7.94 -4.70 -6.19
CA ARG A 154 7.15 -4.68 -7.41
C ARG A 154 5.65 -4.47 -7.12
N PRO A 155 4.99 -3.52 -7.78
CA PRO A 155 3.53 -3.50 -7.82
C PRO A 155 2.99 -4.73 -8.56
N TYR A 156 1.80 -5.18 -8.18
CA TYR A 156 1.07 -6.20 -8.92
C TYR A 156 -0.43 -6.11 -8.65
N TYR A 157 -1.23 -6.57 -9.60
CA TYR A 157 -2.66 -6.76 -9.37
C TYR A 157 -2.92 -8.13 -8.72
N THR A 158 -3.83 -8.16 -7.74
CA THR A 158 -4.34 -9.40 -7.12
C THR A 158 -5.34 -10.11 -8.04
N ASP A 159 -5.82 -11.30 -7.66
CA ASP A 159 -6.84 -12.01 -8.44
C ASP A 159 -8.18 -11.26 -8.54
N GLY A 160 -8.47 -10.41 -7.54
CA GLY A 160 -9.62 -9.49 -7.59
C GLY A 160 -9.23 -8.09 -8.06
N ASP A 161 -8.27 -7.96 -8.97
CA ASP A 161 -7.84 -6.71 -9.64
C ASP A 161 -7.52 -5.50 -8.72
N ASN A 162 -7.26 -5.76 -7.44
CA ASN A 162 -6.74 -4.78 -6.51
C ASN A 162 -5.23 -4.60 -6.67
N LEU A 163 -4.73 -3.37 -6.51
CA LEU A 163 -3.31 -3.08 -6.52
C LEU A 163 -2.69 -3.42 -5.15
N SER A 164 -1.55 -4.09 -5.19
CA SER A 164 -0.72 -4.44 -4.03
C SER A 164 0.76 -4.28 -4.38
N ILE A 165 1.60 -4.19 -3.35
CA ILE A 165 3.06 -4.23 -3.50
C ILE A 165 3.57 -5.56 -2.99
N ARG A 166 4.50 -6.19 -3.71
CA ARG A 166 5.24 -7.37 -3.28
C ARG A 166 6.70 -6.97 -3.01
N CYS A 167 7.18 -7.37 -1.84
CA CYS A 167 8.58 -7.33 -1.47
C CYS A 167 9.10 -8.76 -1.34
N LEU A 168 10.29 -9.04 -1.89
CA LEU A 168 11.02 -10.29 -1.68
C LEU A 168 12.45 -9.95 -1.25
N SER A 169 12.92 -10.53 -0.15
CA SER A 169 14.33 -10.46 0.24
C SER A 169 15.19 -11.19 -0.79
N ARG A 170 16.39 -10.65 -1.00
CA ARG A 170 17.41 -11.11 -1.94
C ARG A 170 18.74 -11.34 -1.23
N ASP A 171 18.77 -11.26 0.10
CA ASP A 171 19.99 -11.42 0.89
C ASP A 171 20.59 -12.84 0.80
N GLY A 172 19.77 -13.83 0.41
CA GLY A 172 20.19 -15.21 0.14
C GLY A 172 20.57 -15.50 -1.32
N GLU A 173 20.42 -14.52 -2.23
CA GLU A 173 20.82 -14.64 -3.63
C GLU A 173 22.21 -13.99 -3.79
N ARG A 174 23.25 -14.79 -3.58
CA ARG A 174 24.63 -14.46 -3.98
C ARG A 174 24.95 -15.12 -5.31
#